data_AF-A0A819YYX4-F1
#
_entry.id   AF-A0A819YYX4-F1
#
_cell.length_a   1.000
_cell.length_b   1.000
_cell.length_c   1.000
_cell.angle_alpha   90.00
_cell.angle_beta   90.00
_cell.angle_gamma   90.00
#
_symmetry.space_group_name_H-M   'P 1'
#
loop_
_entity.id
_entity.type
_entity.pdbx_description
1 polymer ?
#
loop_
_entity_poly.entity_id
_entity_poly.type
_entity_poly.pdbx_seq_one_letter_code
_entity_poly.pdbx_strand_id
1 'polypeptide(L)' 'CNDCFTWTPKQLSFNIDNFQEKQTLTITRVKNGPKTTLIPIFNGGGFDLVAPVLYPIFIE' A
#
# COMPACT_ATOMS: atom_id res chain seq x y z
N CYS A 1 9.96 14.60 -8.73
CA CYS A 1 10.42 14.49 -7.34
C CYS A 1 11.64 13.60 -7.32
N ASN A 2 12.78 14.06 -6.77
CA ASN A 2 14.05 13.34 -6.87
C ASN A 2 14.30 12.36 -5.71
N ASP A 3 13.65 12.58 -4.56
CA ASP A 3 13.79 11.76 -3.34
C ASP A 3 12.48 11.09 -2.91
N CYS A 4 11.55 10.90 -3.84
CA CYS A 4 10.25 10.31 -3.50
C CYS A 4 10.35 8.82 -3.28
N PHE A 5 9.40 8.30 -2.51
CA PHE A 5 9.11 6.88 -2.53
C PHE A 5 8.73 6.44 -3.93
N THR A 6 9.26 5.30 -4.33
CA THR A 6 8.76 4.55 -5.47
C THR A 6 8.16 3.26 -4.94
N TRP A 7 7.15 2.76 -5.62
CA TRP A 7 6.53 1.49 -5.26
C TRP A 7 5.96 0.79 -6.48
N THR A 8 5.97 -0.53 -6.39
CA THR A 8 5.48 -1.46 -7.41
C THR A 8 4.86 -2.69 -6.72
N PRO A 9 3.68 -3.15 -7.15
CA PRO A 9 2.83 -2.56 -8.18
C PRO A 9 2.13 -1.28 -7.69
N LYS A 10 1.57 -0.48 -8.63
CA LYS A 10 0.83 0.75 -8.29
C LYS A 10 -0.51 0.50 -7.63
N GLN A 11 -1.07 -0.68 -7.86
CA GLN A 11 -2.31 -1.17 -7.28
C GLN A 11 -2.20 -2.66 -7.03
N LEU A 12 -2.88 -3.15 -5.99
CA LEU A 12 -3.14 -4.56 -5.78
C LEU A 12 -4.61 -4.82 -6.11
N SER A 13 -4.87 -5.86 -6.89
CA SER A 13 -6.22 -6.22 -7.32
C SER A 13 -6.56 -7.61 -6.83
N PHE A 14 -7.66 -7.70 -6.09
CA PHE A 14 -8.14 -8.93 -5.50
C PHE A 14 -9.41 -9.40 -6.21
N ASN A 15 -9.49 -10.68 -6.53
CA ASN A 15 -10.63 -11.34 -7.15
C ASN A 15 -10.87 -12.71 -6.49
N ILE A 16 -11.87 -13.45 -6.98
CA ILE A 16 -12.23 -14.75 -6.39
C ILE A 16 -11.07 -15.77 -6.40
N ASP A 17 -10.16 -15.66 -7.36
CA ASP A 17 -9.06 -16.60 -7.54
C ASP A 17 -7.88 -16.28 -6.62
N ASN A 18 -7.60 -15.01 -6.34
CA ASN A 18 -6.38 -14.57 -5.64
C ASN A 18 -6.63 -13.89 -4.28
N PHE A 19 -7.88 -13.83 -3.79
CA PHE A 19 -8.24 -13.10 -2.57
C PHE A 19 -7.46 -13.57 -1.34
N GLN A 20 -7.19 -14.88 -1.24
CA GLN A 20 -6.47 -15.51 -0.13
C GLN A 20 -4.97 -15.63 -0.40
N GLU A 21 -4.50 -15.19 -1.57
CA GLU A 21 -3.09 -15.30 -1.93
C GLU A 21 -2.27 -14.14 -1.40
N LYS A 22 -1.03 -14.44 -1.02
CA LYS A 22 -0.08 -13.41 -0.58
C LYS A 22 0.23 -12.48 -1.75
N GLN A 23 -0.08 -11.19 -1.56
CA GLN A 23 0.35 -10.12 -2.45
C GLN A 23 1.61 -9.43 -1.89
N THR A 24 2.47 -8.94 -2.78
CA THR A 24 3.72 -8.26 -2.40
C THR A 24 3.74 -6.84 -2.96
N LEU A 25 3.88 -5.86 -2.07
CA LEU A 25 4.12 -4.46 -2.41
C LEU A 25 5.57 -4.12 -2.07
N THR A 26 6.36 -3.73 -3.07
CA THR A 26 7.73 -3.27 -2.86
C THR A 26 7.73 -1.76 -2.81
N ILE A 27 8.25 -1.19 -1.72
CA ILE A 27 8.40 0.26 -1.54
C ILE A 27 9.89 0.56 -1.39
N THR A 28 10.39 1.51 -2.18
CA THR A 28 11.81 1.87 -2.21
C THR A 28 11.96 3.36 -1.89
N ARG A 29 12.85 3.64 -0.95
CA ARG A 29 13.30 4.99 -0.59
C ARG A 29 14.74 5.17 -1.09
N VAL A 30 15.03 6.31 -1.73
CA VAL A 30 16.35 6.56 -2.36
C VAL A 30 17.44 6.91 -1.33
N LYS A 31 17.06 7.45 -0.18
CA LYS A 31 17.98 7.86 0.91
C LYS A 31 17.30 7.70 2.27
N ASN A 32 18.07 7.67 3.36
CA ASN A 32 17.50 7.64 4.71
C ASN A 32 16.64 8.88 4.99
N GLY A 33 15.57 8.70 5.75
CA GLY A 33 14.60 9.74 6.06
C GLY A 33 13.83 9.43 7.34
N PRO A 34 12.98 10.36 7.81
CA PRO A 34 12.15 10.14 8.99
C PRO A 34 11.16 8.99 8.78
N LYS A 35 10.65 8.42 9.87
CA LYS A 35 9.56 7.43 9.80
C LYS A 35 8.40 8.00 8.99
N THR A 36 7.83 7.20 8.10
CA THR A 36 6.75 7.61 7.21
C THR A 36 5.57 6.66 7.36
N THR A 37 4.37 7.22 7.46
CA THR A 37 3.12 6.46 7.44
C THR A 37 2.46 6.63 6.08
N LEU A 38 2.15 5.51 5.42
CA LEU A 38 1.36 5.49 4.19
C LEU A 38 -0.02 4.96 4.52
N ILE A 39 -1.06 5.67 4.08
CA ILE A 39 -2.45 5.26 4.25
C ILE A 39 -2.92 4.71 2.90
N PRO A 40 -3.30 3.42 2.82
CA PRO A 40 -3.79 2.84 1.59
C PRO A 40 -5.15 3.43 1.21
N ILE A 41 -5.57 3.20 -0.04
CA ILE A 41 -6.93 3.51 -0.50
C ILE A 41 -7.57 2.18 -0.86
N PHE A 42 -8.75 1.91 -0.30
CA PHE A 42 -9.54 0.72 -0.61
C PHE A 42 -10.69 1.11 -1.52
N ASN A 43 -10.89 0.36 -2.62
CA ASN A 43 -11.93 0.64 -3.60
C ASN A 43 -12.64 -0.66 -3.99
N GLY A 44 -13.97 -0.66 -3.91
CA GLY A 44 -14.82 -1.74 -4.38
C GLY A 44 -14.94 -2.93 -3.42
N GLY A 45 -15.78 -3.91 -3.80
CA GLY A 45 -15.99 -5.14 -3.03
C GLY A 45 -16.57 -4.94 -1.62
N GLY A 46 -17.15 -3.77 -1.32
CA GLY A 46 -17.60 -3.38 0.01
C GLY A 46 -16.48 -2.91 0.95
N PHE A 47 -15.21 -2.96 0.50
CA PHE A 47 -14.06 -2.50 1.27
C PHE A 47 -13.85 -0.98 1.21
N ASP A 48 -14.55 -0.28 0.32
CA ASP A 48 -14.65 1.18 0.28
C ASP A 48 -15.29 1.77 1.55
N LEU A 49 -16.05 0.97 2.30
CA LEU A 49 -16.60 1.34 3.61
C LEU A 49 -15.62 1.12 4.77
N VAL A 50 -14.49 0.44 4.54
CA VAL A 50 -13.48 0.18 5.56
C VAL A 50 -12.55 1.38 5.66
N ALA A 51 -12.42 1.94 6.87
CA ALA A 51 -11.58 3.10 7.13
C ALA A 51 -10.07 2.75 6.94
N PRO A 52 -9.38 3.28 5.91
CA PRO A 52 -8.00 2.87 5.62
C PRO A 52 -7.00 3.33 6.67
N VAL A 53 -7.36 4.36 7.44
CA VAL A 53 -6.57 4.89 8.58
C VAL A 53 -6.34 3.84 9.68
N LEU A 54 -7.16 2.79 9.73
CA LEU A 54 -7.00 1.67 10.66
C LEU A 54 -5.93 0.66 10.21
N TYR A 55 -5.47 0.75 8.95
CA TYR A 55 -4.52 -0.17 8.33
C TYR A 55 -3.34 0.59 7.69
N PRO A 56 -2.58 1.37 8.46
CA PRO A 56 -1.42 2.10 7.95
C PRO A 56 -0.26 1.16 7.62
N ILE A 57 0.55 1.57 6.64
CA ILE A 57 1.84 0.96 6.33
C ILE A 57 2.93 1.87 6.90
N PHE A 58 3.76 1.33 7.79
CA PHE A 58 4.88 2.06 8.39
C PHE A 58 6.17 1.77 7.63
N ILE A 59 6.89 2.83 7.27
CA ILE A 59 8.26 2.75 6.75
C ILE A 59 9.18 3.33 7.80
N GLU A 60 10.08 2.49 8.31
CA GLU A 60 11.09 2.84 9.31
C GLU A 60 12.32 3.50 8.69
#